data_AF-A0A0D6LJI0-F1
#
_entry.id   AF-A0A0D6LJI0-F1
#
_cell.length_a   1.000
_cell.length_b   1.000
_cell.length_c   1.000
_cell.angle_alpha   90.00
_cell.angle_beta   90.00
_cell.angle_gamma   90.00
#
_symmetry.space_group_name_H-M   'P 1'
#
loop_
_entity.id
_entity.type
_entity.pdbx_description
1 polymer ?
#
loop_
_entity_poly.entity_id
_entity_poly.type
_entity_poly.pdbx_seq_one_letter_code
_entity_poly.pdbx_strand_id
1 'polypeptide(L)' 'MSGSRHLSRRLIEFVQIKYRSFQLTYWDAFTLALLEELENRGGTPREELRAWQALLHVINENMLAGYLDARSAMRQ' A
#
# COMPACT_ATOMS: atom_id res chain seq x y z
N MET A 1 -15.93 17.52 -11.97
CA MET A 1 -15.46 16.37 -11.16
C MET A 1 -13.94 16.25 -11.28
N SER A 2 -13.17 16.80 -10.33
CA SER A 2 -11.69 16.89 -10.45
C SER A 2 -10.94 16.75 -9.10
N GLY A 3 -11.48 15.98 -8.15
CA GLY A 3 -10.91 15.84 -6.80
C GLY A 3 -10.04 14.60 -6.55
N SER A 4 -10.33 13.45 -7.18
CA SER A 4 -9.67 12.17 -6.82
C SER A 4 -8.24 12.00 -7.32
N ARG A 5 -7.87 12.62 -8.44
CA ARG A 5 -6.54 12.41 -9.06
C ARG A 5 -5.37 12.99 -8.26
N HIS A 6 -5.64 13.91 -7.34
CA HIS A 6 -4.58 14.60 -6.59
C HIS A 6 -4.16 13.88 -5.30
N LEU A 7 -5.08 13.11 -4.69
CA LEU A 7 -4.79 12.28 -3.51
C LEU A 7 -3.96 11.04 -3.86
N SER A 8 -4.26 10.40 -4.99
CA SER A 8 -3.52 9.24 -5.50
C SER A 8 -2.05 9.57 -5.76
N ARG A 9 -1.75 10.74 -6.36
CA ARG A 9 -0.37 11.16 -6.65
C ARG A 9 0.50 11.38 -5.41
N ARG A 10 -0.04 11.99 -4.35
CA ARG A 10 0.72 12.25 -3.11
C ARG A 10 1.01 10.97 -2.34
N LEU A 11 0.10 9.99 -2.37
CA LEU A 11 0.32 8.68 -1.77
C LEU A 11 1.38 7.87 -2.54
N ILE A 12 1.34 7.93 -3.88
CA ILE A 12 2.35 7.29 -4.75
C ILE A 12 3.75 7.87 -4.51
N GLU A 13 3.89 9.19 -4.41
CA GLU A 13 5.18 9.85 -4.14
C GLU A 13 5.71 9.51 -2.73
N PHE A 14 4.83 9.41 -1.72
CA PHE A 14 5.23 9.04 -0.36
C PHE A 14 5.74 7.60 -0.27
N VAL A 15 5.18 6.69 -1.07
CA VAL A 15 5.56 5.28 -1.14
C VAL A 15 6.85 5.07 -1.95
N GLN A 16 7.07 5.84 -3.02
CA GLN A 16 8.26 5.69 -3.89
C GLN A 16 9.60 6.00 -3.20
N ILE A 17 9.62 6.85 -2.16
CA ILE A 17 10.88 7.28 -1.51
C ILE A 17 11.48 6.18 -0.62
N LYS A 18 10.73 5.16 -0.18
CA LYS A 18 11.22 4.17 0.81
C LYS A 18 11.69 2.81 0.27
N TYR A 19 11.39 2.42 -0.95
CA TYR A 19 11.49 1.00 -1.35
C TYR A 19 12.47 0.71 -2.49
N ARG A 20 13.77 0.70 -2.18
CA ARG A 20 14.78 -0.05 -2.95
C ARG A 20 15.08 -1.41 -2.31
N SER A 21 14.11 -2.31 -2.35
CA SER A 21 14.38 -3.76 -2.26
C SER A 21 13.19 -4.52 -2.83
N PHE A 22 13.47 -5.23 -3.91
CA PHE A 22 12.64 -5.88 -4.93
C PHE A 22 11.37 -6.65 -4.49
N GLN A 23 11.07 -6.83 -3.19
CA GLN A 23 9.90 -7.58 -2.71
C GLN A 23 8.75 -6.69 -2.21
N LEU A 24 9.03 -5.49 -1.68
CA LEU A 24 7.99 -4.56 -1.22
C LEU A 24 7.28 -3.87 -2.38
N THR A 25 7.98 -3.69 -3.50
CA THR A 25 7.43 -3.06 -4.72
C THR A 25 6.28 -3.85 -5.33
N TYR A 26 6.34 -5.19 -5.34
CA TYR A 26 5.24 -6.02 -5.85
C TYR A 26 4.03 -6.01 -4.92
N TRP A 27 4.28 -5.94 -3.61
CA TRP A 27 3.23 -5.86 -2.60
C TRP A 27 2.48 -4.52 -2.71
N ASP A 28 3.20 -3.40 -2.82
CA ASP A 28 2.60 -2.08 -3.05
C ASP A 28 1.76 -2.06 -4.35
N ALA A 29 2.29 -2.60 -5.44
CA ALA A 29 1.56 -2.69 -6.71
C ALA A 29 0.26 -3.52 -6.57
N PHE A 30 0.29 -4.63 -5.82
CA PHE A 30 -0.89 -5.42 -5.51
C PHE A 30 -1.92 -4.61 -4.69
N THR A 31 -1.48 -3.91 -3.64
CA THR A 31 -2.40 -3.12 -2.79
C THR A 31 -3.10 -2.00 -3.57
N LEU A 32 -2.39 -1.36 -4.51
CA LEU A 32 -2.96 -0.35 -5.40
C LEU A 32 -3.97 -0.96 -6.38
N ALA A 33 -3.62 -2.07 -7.03
CA ALA A 33 -4.51 -2.75 -7.96
C ALA A 33 -5.79 -3.26 -7.27
N LEU A 34 -5.69 -3.75 -6.04
CA LEU A 34 -6.84 -4.18 -5.24
C LEU A 34 -7.79 -3.00 -4.95
N LEU A 35 -7.26 -1.86 -4.51
CA LEU A 35 -8.07 -0.68 -4.23
C LEU A 35 -8.73 -0.12 -5.49
N GLU A 36 -7.99 -0.07 -6.60
CA GLU A 36 -8.53 0.35 -7.90
C GLU A 36 -9.67 -0.56 -8.35
N GLU A 37 -9.52 -1.88 -8.22
CA GLU A 37 -10.58 -2.83 -8.57
C GLU A 37 -11.82 -2.68 -7.66
N LEU A 38 -11.63 -2.47 -6.35
CA LEU A 38 -12.73 -2.22 -5.41
C LEU A 38 -13.47 -0.92 -5.73
N GLU A 39 -12.75 0.14 -6.11
CA GLU A 39 -13.34 1.40 -6.57
C GLU A 39 -14.10 1.22 -7.89
N ASN A 40 -13.52 0.50 -8.85
CA ASN A 40 -14.08 0.34 -10.20
C ASN A 40 -15.34 -0.53 -10.24
N ARG A 41 -15.49 -1.49 -9.33
CA ARG A 41 -16.71 -2.31 -9.23
C ARG A 41 -17.93 -1.52 -8.78
N GLY A 42 -17.76 -0.32 -8.24
CA GLY A 42 -18.85 0.59 -7.84
C GLY A 42 -19.74 0.09 -6.70
N GLY A 43 -19.46 -1.09 -6.14
CA GLY A 43 -20.24 -1.74 -5.07
C GLY A 43 -19.66 -1.55 -3.67
N THR A 44 -18.47 -0.97 -3.54
CA THR A 44 -17.81 -0.76 -2.25
C THR A 44 -18.06 0.66 -1.74
N PRO A 45 -18.78 0.85 -0.62
CA PRO A 45 -18.96 2.15 0.01
C PRO A 45 -17.63 2.81 0.33
N ARG A 46 -17.63 4.15 0.35
CA ARG A 46 -16.43 4.94 0.65
C ARG A 46 -15.81 4.61 2.02
N GLU A 47 -16.63 4.26 3.00
CA GLU A 47 -16.17 3.87 4.33
C GLU A 47 -15.45 2.52 4.31
N GLU A 48 -15.95 1.56 3.53
CA GLU A 48 -15.27 0.28 3.33
C GLU A 48 -13.96 0.45 2.58
N LEU A 49 -13.89 1.31 1.56
CA LEU A 49 -12.63 1.64 0.88
C LEU A 49 -11.59 2.21 1.84
N ARG A 50 -12.00 3.05 2.80
CA ARG A 50 -11.11 3.56 3.85
C ARG A 50 -10.66 2.45 4.80
N ALA A 51 -11.55 1.53 5.16
CA ALA A 51 -11.20 0.37 5.98
C ALA A 51 -10.18 -0.53 5.26
N TRP A 52 -10.36 -0.76 3.96
CA TRP A 52 -9.39 -1.47 3.12
C TRP A 52 -8.04 -0.75 3.08
N GLN A 53 -8.02 0.56 2.87
CA GLN A 53 -6.78 1.36 2.92
C GLN A 53 -6.07 1.24 4.28
N ALA A 54 -6.81 1.33 5.39
CA ALA A 54 -6.25 1.21 6.72
C ALA A 54 -5.67 -0.19 6.99
N LEU A 55 -6.39 -1.24 6.59
CA LEU A 55 -5.94 -2.62 6.71
C LEU A 55 -4.65 -2.86 5.91
N LEU A 56 -4.63 -2.41 4.65
CA LEU A 56 -3.46 -2.56 3.79
C LEU A 56 -2.24 -1.82 4.37
N HIS A 57 -2.45 -0.63 4.93
CA HIS A 57 -1.38 0.10 5.62
C HIS A 57 -0.79 -0.69 6.79
N VAL A 58 -1.64 -1.27 7.66
CA VAL A 58 -1.20 -2.11 8.78
C VAL A 58 -0.42 -3.33 8.30
N ILE A 59 -0.87 -3.99 7.22
CA ILE A 59 -0.17 -5.15 6.67
C ILE A 59 1.21 -4.73 6.13
N ASN A 60 1.30 -3.61 5.41
CA ASN A 60 2.56 -3.11 4.85
C ASN A 60 3.59 -2.81 5.94
N GLU A 61 3.18 -2.12 7.01
CA GLU A 61 4.05 -1.81 8.15
C GLU A 61 4.55 -3.09 8.84
N ASN A 62 3.67 -4.07 9.06
CA ASN A 62 4.07 -5.35 9.67
C ASN A 62 5.01 -6.17 8.78
N MET A 63 4.75 -6.22 7.48
CA MET A 63 5.62 -6.89 6.51
C MET A 63 7.00 -6.25 6.46
N LEU A 64 7.07 -4.91 6.48
CA LEU A 64 8.33 -4.19 6.53
C LEU A 64 9.08 -4.47 7.84
N ALA A 65 8.39 -4.40 8.98
CA ALA A 65 8.99 -4.69 10.28
C ALA A 65 9.58 -6.12 10.31
N GLY A 66 8.79 -7.12 9.92
CA GLY A 66 9.24 -8.52 9.87
C GLY A 66 10.42 -8.73 8.90
N TYR A 67 10.42 -8.06 7.74
CA TYR A 67 11.54 -8.11 6.81
C TYR A 67 12.81 -7.49 7.40
N LEU A 68 12.71 -6.35 8.07
CA LEU A 68 13.83 -5.69 8.71
C LEU A 68 14.42 -6.56 9.85
N ASP A 69 13.55 -7.15 10.66
CA ASP A 69 13.92 -8.06 11.74
C ASP A 69 14.65 -9.29 11.19
N ALA A 70 14.07 -9.99 10.21
CA ALA A 70 14.70 -11.15 9.57
C ALA A 70 16.07 -10.81 8.95
N ARG A 71 16.16 -9.66 8.27
CA ARG A 71 17.42 -9.20 7.66
C ARG A 71 18.48 -8.85 8.70
N SER A 72 18.08 -8.36 9.88
CA SER A 72 19.00 -8.10 10.98
C SER A 72 19.54 -9.39 11.60
N ALA A 73 18.68 -10.41 11.76
CA ALA A 73 19.07 -11.72 12.26
C ALA A 73 20.05 -12.45 11.32
N MET A 74 19.90 -12.28 10.00
CA MET A 74 20.82 -12.87 9.01
C MET A 74 22.23 -12.24 9.00
N ARG A 75 22.44 -11.11 9.67
CA ARG A 75 23.74 -10.41 9.75
C ARG A 75 24.50 -10.70 11.04
N GLN A 76 23.92 -11.47 11.96
CA GLN A 76 24.55 -11.97 13.19
C GLN A 76 25.09 -13.38 12.95
#